data_AF-A0A2T0UG55-F1
#
_entry.id   AF-A0A2T0UG55-F1
#
_cell.length_a   1.000
_cell.length_b   1.000
_cell.length_c   1.000
_cell.angle_alpha   90.00
_cell.angle_beta   90.00
_cell.angle_gamma   90.00
#
_symmetry.space_group_name_H-M   'P 1'
#
loop_
_entity.id
_entity.type
_entity.pdbx_description
1 polymer ?
#
loop_
_entity_poly.entity_id
_entity_poly.type
_entity_poly.pdbx_seq_one_letter_code
_entity_poly.pdbx_strand_id
1 'polypeptide(L)'
;MSGADMKPGALEAGTAFLWGATAVLAAAAAVRVVLYGAFKDAQFEACDAVFNASPTGNWPDDSSPCEQLSPLGWFLPYWGAIAAAVVCFALLLAAAIGTGRGRAGARTLAAVSAPLAVALWAVPGLLDLGWVFAEAGANDADTEVVAYLRDHFPAWFGAGETTLQIVFIVVAALALWLLYRPGVGAYLKRDDQ
;
A
#
# COMPACT_ATOMS: atom_id res chain seq x y z
N MET A 1 2.35 -29.42 -29.57
CA MET A 1 1.28 -28.95 -28.67
C MET A 1 0.50 -27.88 -29.41
N SER A 2 -0.74 -28.15 -29.84
CA SER A 2 -1.55 -27.16 -30.55
C SER A 2 -2.02 -26.09 -29.57
N GLY A 3 -1.87 -24.82 -29.93
CA GLY A 3 -2.20 -23.66 -29.10
C GLY A 3 -3.71 -23.44 -28.85
N ALA A 4 -4.55 -24.43 -29.13
CA ALA A 4 -6.00 -24.36 -28.99
C ALA A 4 -6.53 -24.87 -27.63
N ASP A 5 -5.64 -25.43 -26.79
CA ASP A 5 -6.03 -26.11 -25.55
C ASP A 5 -5.68 -25.35 -24.25
N MET A 6 -5.20 -24.10 -24.33
CA MET A 6 -5.19 -23.20 -23.16
C MET A 6 -6.59 -22.59 -22.96
N LYS A 7 -7.46 -23.50 -22.57
CA LYS A 7 -8.90 -23.45 -22.28
C LYS A 7 -9.19 -22.59 -21.03
N PRO A 8 -10.44 -22.15 -20.80
CA PRO A 8 -11.00 -21.42 -19.64
C PRO A 8 -10.19 -21.31 -18.33
N GLY A 9 -9.50 -22.36 -17.89
CA GLY A 9 -8.68 -22.37 -16.68
C GLY A 9 -7.61 -21.25 -16.59
N ALA A 10 -7.03 -20.76 -17.69
CA ALA A 10 -6.09 -19.64 -17.61
C ALA A 10 -6.78 -18.29 -17.28
N LEU A 11 -8.00 -18.10 -17.79
CA LEU A 11 -8.83 -16.93 -17.50
C LEU A 11 -9.39 -17.01 -16.08
N GLU A 12 -9.86 -18.19 -15.66
CA GLU A 12 -10.31 -18.46 -14.29
C GLU A 12 -9.18 -18.26 -13.27
N ALA A 13 -8.00 -18.82 -13.53
CA ALA A 13 -6.83 -18.63 -12.67
C ALA A 13 -6.41 -17.16 -12.64
N GLY A 14 -6.32 -16.49 -13.79
CA GLY A 14 -6.01 -15.05 -13.85
C GLY A 14 -7.01 -14.20 -13.07
N THR A 15 -8.30 -14.52 -13.14
CA THR A 15 -9.36 -13.87 -12.37
C THR A 15 -9.22 -14.15 -10.87
N ALA A 16 -8.90 -15.39 -10.48
CA ALA A 16 -8.67 -15.77 -9.09
C ALA A 16 -7.47 -15.02 -8.49
N PHE A 17 -6.36 -14.88 -9.24
CA PHE A 17 -5.23 -14.06 -8.81
C PHE A 17 -5.59 -12.57 -8.73
N LEU A 18 -6.44 -12.03 -9.61
CA LEU A 18 -6.95 -10.66 -9.44
C LEU A 18 -7.74 -10.49 -8.14
N TRP A 19 -8.63 -11.43 -7.81
CA TRP A 19 -9.34 -11.43 -6.53
C TRP A 19 -8.38 -11.53 -5.34
N GLY A 20 -7.33 -12.34 -5.46
CA GLY A 20 -6.25 -12.41 -4.47
C GLY A 20 -5.56 -11.06 -4.28
N ALA A 21 -5.20 -10.38 -5.36
CA ALA A 21 -4.57 -9.05 -5.30
C ALA A 21 -5.50 -8.02 -4.64
N THR A 22 -6.79 -8.05 -4.98
CA THR A 22 -7.81 -7.20 -4.35
C THR A 22 -7.95 -7.48 -2.85
N ALA A 23 -7.96 -8.76 -2.45
CA ALA A 23 -8.04 -9.15 -1.04
C ALA A 23 -6.81 -8.71 -0.24
N VAL A 24 -5.61 -8.84 -0.81
CA VAL A 24 -4.37 -8.37 -0.18
C VAL A 24 -4.39 -6.85 0.02
N LEU A 25 -4.85 -6.08 -0.97
CA LEU A 25 -5.02 -4.63 -0.83
C LEU A 25 -6.05 -4.26 0.24
N ALA A 26 -7.17 -5.00 0.32
CA ALA A 26 -8.17 -4.78 1.36
C ALA A 26 -7.59 -5.06 2.76
N ALA A 27 -6.86 -6.16 2.91
CA ALA A 27 -6.18 -6.51 4.15
C ALA A 27 -5.13 -5.44 4.51
N ALA A 28 -4.34 -4.97 3.55
CA ALA A 28 -3.38 -3.90 3.77
C ALA A 28 -4.03 -2.57 4.20
N ALA A 29 -5.14 -2.18 3.57
CA ALA A 29 -5.88 -0.99 3.95
C ALA A 29 -6.43 -1.10 5.38
N ALA A 30 -7.00 -2.26 5.74
CA ALA A 30 -7.49 -2.52 7.09
C ALA A 30 -6.35 -2.51 8.13
N VAL A 31 -5.23 -3.16 7.82
CA VAL A 31 -4.02 -3.15 8.66
C VAL A 31 -3.56 -1.71 8.86
N ARG A 32 -3.42 -0.91 7.81
CA ARG A 32 -3.06 0.51 7.96
C ARG A 32 -4.02 1.24 8.88
N VAL A 33 -5.34 1.19 8.65
CA VAL A 33 -6.30 1.87 9.54
C VAL A 33 -6.14 1.46 11.01
N VAL A 34 -5.85 0.20 11.32
CA VAL A 34 -5.55 -0.25 12.69
C VAL A 34 -4.21 0.30 13.20
N LEU A 35 -3.16 0.22 12.37
CA LEU A 35 -1.84 0.74 12.66
C LEU A 35 -1.85 2.26 12.91
N TYR A 36 -2.72 3.02 12.24
CA TYR A 36 -2.90 4.45 12.47
C TYR A 36 -3.27 4.78 13.92
N GLY A 37 -4.22 4.02 14.50
CA GLY A 37 -4.66 4.22 15.88
C GLY A 37 -3.51 4.00 16.86
N ALA A 38 -2.84 2.84 16.73
CA ALA A 38 -1.69 2.51 17.55
C ALA A 38 -0.53 3.52 17.37
N PHE A 39 -0.33 4.01 16.14
CA PHE A 39 0.70 4.99 15.85
C PHE A 39 0.42 6.33 16.55
N LYS A 40 -0.82 6.81 16.46
CA LYS A 40 -1.25 8.05 17.11
C LYS A 40 -1.04 8.00 18.62
N ASP A 41 -1.40 6.89 19.26
CA ASP A 41 -1.24 6.74 20.71
C ASP A 41 0.24 6.77 21.12
N ALA A 42 1.10 6.05 20.39
CA ALA A 42 2.53 6.03 20.66
C ALA A 42 3.25 7.36 20.30
N GLN A 43 2.73 8.13 19.34
CA GLN A 43 3.19 9.49 19.09
C GLN A 43 2.99 10.39 20.32
N PHE A 44 1.80 10.36 20.94
CA PHE A 44 1.54 11.13 22.16
C PHE A 44 2.46 10.69 23.32
N GLU A 45 2.65 9.38 23.49
CA GLU A 45 3.57 8.85 24.50
C GLU A 45 5.02 9.30 24.27
N ALA A 46 5.49 9.31 23.02
CA ALA A 46 6.82 9.78 22.66
C ALA A 46 6.99 11.29 22.90
N CYS A 47 5.98 12.09 22.54
CA CYS A 47 5.96 13.52 22.84
C CYS A 47 6.08 13.78 24.36
N ASP A 48 5.27 13.08 25.16
CA ASP A 48 5.30 13.21 26.61
C ASP A 48 6.64 12.74 27.19
N ALA A 49 7.21 11.64 26.69
CA ALA A 49 8.49 11.12 27.15
C ALA A 49 9.64 12.10 26.87
N VAL A 50 9.71 12.64 25.66
CA VAL A 50 10.72 13.62 25.26
C VAL A 50 10.54 14.92 26.05
N PHE A 51 9.31 15.42 26.16
CA PHE A 51 9.01 16.63 26.94
C PHE A 51 9.40 16.48 28.42
N ASN A 52 9.11 15.33 29.03
CA ASN A 52 9.46 15.05 30.43
C ASN A 52 10.96 14.84 30.65
N ALA A 53 11.72 14.42 29.62
CA ALA A 53 13.17 14.25 29.69
C ALA A 53 13.92 15.60 29.70
N SER A 54 13.36 16.63 29.05
CA SER A 54 13.94 17.99 28.96
C SER A 54 12.93 19.10 29.34
N PRO A 55 12.46 19.14 30.60
CA PRO A 55 11.36 20.01 31.03
C PRO A 55 11.71 21.50 31.04
N THR A 56 12.99 21.87 30.91
CA THR A 56 13.46 23.26 30.95
C THR A 56 13.48 23.96 29.58
N GLY A 57 13.07 23.29 28.50
CA GLY A 57 12.98 23.91 27.18
C GLY A 57 14.32 24.17 26.49
N ASN A 58 15.37 23.39 26.81
CA ASN A 58 16.66 23.43 26.11
C ASN A 58 16.57 22.67 24.77
N TRP A 59 15.56 22.99 23.97
CA TRP A 59 15.42 22.44 22.63
C TRP A 59 16.49 23.05 21.71
N PRO A 60 16.96 22.32 20.69
CA PRO A 60 18.01 22.79 19.80
C PRO A 60 17.67 24.11 19.08
N ASP A 61 16.38 24.44 19.00
CA ASP A 61 15.81 25.64 18.40
C ASP A 61 14.69 26.22 19.29
N ASP A 62 14.08 27.35 18.87
CA ASP A 62 12.93 27.98 19.56
C ASP A 62 11.63 27.15 19.46
N SER A 63 11.69 25.94 18.88
CA SER A 63 10.52 25.09 18.68
C SER A 63 10.31 24.15 19.87
N SER A 64 9.05 23.77 20.09
CA SER A 64 8.72 22.72 21.05
C SER A 64 8.55 21.38 20.34
N PRO A 65 8.96 20.25 20.96
CA PRO A 65 8.71 18.94 20.39
C PRO A 65 7.21 18.77 20.16
N CYS A 66 6.91 18.13 19.05
CA CYS A 66 5.59 17.85 18.51
C CYS A 66 4.85 19.03 17.85
N GLU A 67 5.56 20.13 17.54
CA GLU A 67 5.02 21.25 16.75
C GLU A 67 4.93 20.95 15.23
N GLN A 68 5.96 20.36 14.61
CA GLN A 68 5.94 20.06 13.16
C GLN A 68 5.49 18.64 12.85
N LEU A 69 5.63 17.73 13.82
CA LEU A 69 4.89 16.47 13.94
C LEU A 69 3.36 16.65 14.04
N SER A 70 2.86 17.88 13.94
CA SER A 70 1.45 18.22 13.77
C SER A 70 0.75 17.33 12.72
N PRO A 71 -0.59 17.25 12.76
CA PRO A 71 -1.38 16.35 11.93
C PRO A 71 -1.10 16.39 10.42
N LEU A 72 -0.47 17.46 9.90
CA LEU A 72 -0.26 17.63 8.47
C LEU A 72 1.10 17.09 7.99
N GLY A 73 2.19 17.25 8.75
CA GLY A 73 3.53 16.82 8.31
C GLY A 73 3.64 15.29 8.23
N TRP A 74 3.15 14.62 9.27
CA TRP A 74 3.24 13.16 9.38
C TRP A 74 2.05 12.43 8.72
N PHE A 75 0.83 12.96 8.87
CA PHE A 75 -0.35 12.20 8.45
C PHE A 75 -0.77 12.45 7.01
N LEU A 76 -0.34 13.52 6.36
CA LEU A 76 -0.72 13.76 4.96
C LEU A 76 -0.12 12.71 4.00
N PRO A 77 1.16 12.31 4.11
CA PRO A 77 1.70 11.17 3.36
C PRO A 77 0.96 9.87 3.66
N TYR A 78 0.62 9.67 4.94
CA TYR A 78 -0.07 8.48 5.42
C TYR A 78 -1.52 8.36 4.87
N TRP A 79 -2.32 9.42 4.98
CA TRP A 79 -3.68 9.49 4.43
C TRP A 79 -3.67 9.46 2.90
N GLY A 80 -2.67 10.06 2.26
CA GLY A 80 -2.44 9.93 0.83
C GLY A 80 -2.25 8.47 0.42
N ALA A 81 -1.45 7.72 1.20
CA ALA A 81 -1.20 6.31 0.95
C ALA A 81 -2.44 5.43 1.21
N ILE A 82 -3.29 5.76 2.19
CA ILE A 82 -4.60 5.12 2.40
C ILE A 82 -5.54 5.41 1.22
N ALA A 83 -5.66 6.68 0.82
CA ALA A 83 -6.52 7.07 -0.31
C ALA A 83 -6.10 6.37 -1.60
N ALA A 84 -4.79 6.32 -1.88
CA ALA A 84 -4.24 5.57 -3.00
C ALA A 84 -4.58 4.07 -2.94
N ALA A 85 -4.44 3.45 -1.76
CA ALA A 85 -4.80 2.04 -1.57
C ALA A 85 -6.29 1.78 -1.81
N VAL A 86 -7.18 2.64 -1.30
CA VAL A 86 -8.63 2.54 -1.48
C VAL A 86 -9.04 2.69 -2.95
N VAL A 87 -8.47 3.69 -3.64
CA VAL A 87 -8.72 3.89 -5.08
C VAL A 87 -8.23 2.69 -5.89
N CYS A 88 -7.01 2.23 -5.63
CA CYS A 88 -6.45 1.06 -6.32
C CYS A 88 -7.24 -0.22 -6.04
N PHE A 89 -7.69 -0.41 -4.79
CA PHE A 89 -8.59 -1.50 -4.41
C PHE A 89 -9.89 -1.47 -5.23
N ALA A 90 -10.55 -0.31 -5.32
CA ALA A 90 -11.79 -0.17 -6.09
C ALA A 90 -11.58 -0.47 -7.58
N LEU A 91 -10.46 0.00 -8.16
CA LEU A 91 -10.10 -0.25 -9.56
C LEU A 91 -9.83 -1.73 -9.82
N LEU A 92 -9.05 -2.40 -8.95
CA LEU A 92 -8.76 -3.83 -9.08
C LEU A 92 -10.00 -4.69 -8.84
N LEU A 93 -10.87 -4.32 -7.90
CA LEU A 93 -12.15 -4.97 -7.68
C LEU A 93 -13.03 -4.86 -8.94
N ALA A 94 -13.14 -3.67 -9.52
CA ALA A 94 -13.85 -3.46 -10.77
C ALA A 94 -13.25 -4.27 -11.93
N ALA A 95 -11.92 -4.39 -11.98
CA ALA A 95 -11.22 -5.20 -12.97
C ALA A 95 -11.49 -6.71 -12.77
N ALA A 96 -11.46 -7.20 -11.53
CA ALA A 96 -11.76 -8.60 -11.18
C ALA A 96 -13.20 -8.98 -11.55
N ILE A 97 -14.18 -8.14 -11.16
CA ILE A 97 -15.59 -8.31 -11.54
C ILE A 97 -15.76 -8.26 -13.05
N GLY A 98 -15.15 -7.27 -13.71
CA GLY A 98 -15.24 -7.10 -15.15
C GLY A 98 -14.64 -8.28 -15.93
N THR A 99 -13.53 -8.83 -15.44
CA THR A 99 -12.83 -9.96 -16.06
C THR A 99 -13.63 -11.25 -15.89
N GLY A 100 -14.19 -11.49 -14.70
CA GLY A 100 -15.09 -12.62 -14.46
C GLY A 100 -16.38 -12.58 -15.27
N ARG A 101 -16.77 -11.39 -15.78
CA ARG A 101 -17.93 -11.19 -16.67
C ARG A 101 -17.57 -11.07 -18.14
N GLY A 102 -16.30 -11.27 -18.52
CA GLY A 102 -15.85 -11.21 -19.92
C GLY A 102 -15.89 -9.81 -20.55
N ARG A 103 -15.85 -8.72 -19.78
CA ARG A 103 -15.93 -7.35 -20.34
C ARG A 103 -14.63 -6.96 -21.05
N ALA A 104 -14.74 -6.47 -22.29
CA ALA A 104 -13.60 -6.09 -23.14
C ALA A 104 -12.59 -5.12 -22.49
N GLY A 105 -13.05 -4.16 -21.67
CA GLY A 105 -12.19 -3.18 -21.00
C GLY A 105 -11.55 -3.64 -19.68
N ALA A 106 -11.96 -4.78 -19.12
CA ALA A 106 -11.57 -5.18 -17.76
C ALA A 106 -10.10 -5.60 -17.65
N ARG A 107 -9.55 -6.20 -18.71
CA ARG A 107 -8.12 -6.56 -18.78
C ARG A 107 -7.25 -5.32 -18.79
N THR A 108 -7.58 -4.33 -19.64
CA THR A 108 -6.89 -3.03 -19.66
C THR A 108 -6.95 -2.34 -18.31
N LEU A 109 -8.10 -2.38 -17.64
CA LEU A 109 -8.24 -1.85 -16.29
C LEU A 109 -7.31 -2.57 -15.30
N ALA A 110 -7.21 -3.90 -15.36
CA ALA A 110 -6.26 -4.66 -14.55
C ALA A 110 -4.80 -4.27 -14.84
N ALA A 111 -4.42 -4.12 -16.11
CA ALA A 111 -3.06 -3.75 -16.51
C ALA A 111 -2.66 -2.31 -16.14
N VAL A 112 -3.63 -1.43 -15.89
CA VAL A 112 -3.35 -0.08 -15.39
C VAL A 112 -3.36 -0.06 -13.86
N SER A 113 -4.38 -0.66 -13.25
CA SER A 113 -4.60 -0.60 -11.81
C SER A 113 -3.54 -1.36 -11.00
N ALA A 114 -3.06 -2.52 -11.47
CA ALA A 114 -2.02 -3.26 -10.76
C ALA A 114 -0.68 -2.49 -10.71
N PRO A 115 -0.12 -1.97 -11.82
CA PRO A 115 1.09 -1.13 -11.75
C PRO A 115 0.87 0.16 -10.96
N LEU A 116 -0.30 0.77 -11.07
CA LEU A 116 -0.63 1.97 -10.29
C LEU A 116 -0.61 1.68 -8.78
N ALA A 117 -1.15 0.54 -8.36
CA ALA A 117 -1.09 0.10 -6.97
C ALA A 117 0.34 -0.20 -6.52
N VAL A 118 1.18 -0.79 -7.38
CA VAL A 118 2.60 -0.97 -7.06
C VAL A 118 3.27 0.40 -6.86
N ALA A 119 3.06 1.34 -7.77
CA ALA A 119 3.71 2.65 -7.73
C ALA A 119 3.25 3.54 -6.58
N LEU A 120 1.94 3.57 -6.28
CA LEU A 120 1.37 4.48 -5.28
C LEU A 120 1.30 3.88 -3.87
N TRP A 121 1.36 2.56 -3.74
CA TRP A 121 1.21 1.89 -2.45
C TRP A 121 2.42 1.03 -2.08
N ALA A 122 2.84 0.11 -2.96
CA ALA A 122 3.90 -0.83 -2.61
C ALA A 122 5.29 -0.17 -2.57
N VAL A 123 5.67 0.60 -3.60
CA VAL A 123 6.99 1.26 -3.66
C VAL A 123 7.19 2.23 -2.49
N PRO A 124 6.25 3.13 -2.15
CA PRO A 124 6.42 4.02 -1.02
C PRO A 124 6.58 3.28 0.31
N GLY A 125 5.88 2.16 0.50
CA GLY A 125 6.01 1.37 1.72
C GLY A 125 7.29 0.53 1.77
N LEU A 126 7.71 -0.07 0.65
CA LEU A 126 8.94 -0.87 0.58
C LEU A 126 10.22 -0.03 0.78
N LEU A 127 10.18 1.24 0.37
CA LEU A 127 11.28 2.19 0.54
C LEU A 127 11.16 3.02 1.81
N ASP A 128 10.17 2.72 2.66
CA ASP A 128 9.90 3.45 3.89
C ASP A 128 9.79 4.98 3.69
N LEU A 129 9.24 5.40 2.55
CA LEU A 129 9.17 6.82 2.18
C LEU A 129 8.34 7.63 3.17
N GLY A 130 7.38 6.98 3.85
CA GLY A 130 6.62 7.60 4.93
C GLY A 130 7.55 8.10 6.03
N TRP A 131 8.47 7.25 6.50
CA TRP A 131 9.48 7.60 7.50
C TRP A 131 10.48 8.64 6.98
N VAL A 132 10.94 8.48 5.74
CA VAL A 132 11.90 9.42 5.14
C VAL A 132 11.31 10.83 5.02
N PHE A 133 10.05 10.97 4.58
CA PHE A 133 9.40 12.28 4.49
C PHE A 133 9.10 12.88 5.86
N ALA A 134 8.77 12.02 6.82
CA ALA A 134 8.60 12.38 8.21
C ALA A 134 9.86 12.98 8.83
N GLU A 135 10.99 12.29 8.67
CA GLU A 135 12.30 12.74 9.15
C GLU A 135 12.75 14.01 8.41
N ALA A 136 12.54 14.09 7.10
CA ALA A 136 12.87 15.28 6.30
C ALA A 136 11.97 16.50 6.61
N GLY A 137 10.79 16.28 7.17
CA GLY A 137 9.84 17.32 7.56
C GLY A 137 9.86 17.67 9.05
N ALA A 138 10.68 16.97 9.84
CA ALA A 138 10.86 17.25 11.27
C ALA A 138 11.88 18.38 11.47
N ASN A 139 11.66 19.21 12.49
CA ASN A 139 12.70 20.09 13.03
C ASN A 139 13.64 19.29 13.95
N ASP A 140 14.67 19.95 14.48
CA ASP A 140 15.68 19.29 15.30
C ASP A 140 15.08 18.69 16.59
N ALA A 141 14.10 19.37 17.21
CA ALA A 141 13.36 18.87 18.38
C ALA A 141 12.48 17.64 18.05
N ASP A 142 11.81 17.65 16.91
CA ASP A 142 10.96 16.54 16.44
C ASP A 142 11.78 15.34 15.99
N THR A 143 13.02 15.55 15.55
CA THR A 143 13.94 14.46 15.17
C THR A 143 14.22 13.52 16.35
N GLU A 144 14.28 14.05 17.58
CA GLU A 144 14.42 13.23 18.79
C GLU A 144 13.18 12.38 19.06
N VAL A 145 11.98 12.93 18.84
CA VAL A 145 10.71 12.20 18.94
C VAL A 145 10.65 11.11 17.87
N VAL A 146 11.03 11.43 16.63
CA VAL A 146 11.11 10.47 15.52
C VAL A 146 12.09 9.34 15.82
N ALA A 147 13.28 9.64 16.36
CA ALA A 147 14.24 8.62 16.78
C ALA A 147 13.67 7.72 17.88
N TYR A 148 13.03 8.30 18.90
CA TYR A 148 12.38 7.55 19.97
C TYR A 148 11.30 6.60 19.43
N LEU A 149 10.45 7.10 18.52
CA LEU A 149 9.43 6.30 17.84
C LEU A 149 10.07 5.14 17.06
N ARG A 150 11.20 5.37 16.38
CA ARG A 150 11.89 4.32 15.63
C ARG A 150 12.37 3.17 16.52
N ASP A 151 12.93 3.52 17.67
CA ASP A 151 13.57 2.58 18.58
C ASP A 151 12.55 1.81 19.44
N HIS A 152 11.39 2.41 19.71
CA HIS A 152 10.37 1.84 20.61
C HIS A 152 9.14 1.32 19.88
N PHE A 153 8.99 1.57 18.57
CA PHE A 153 7.89 0.97 17.82
C PHE A 153 8.05 -0.53 17.70
N PRO A 154 6.93 -1.28 17.74
CA PRO A 154 7.00 -2.73 17.64
C PRO A 154 7.62 -3.15 16.32
N ALA A 155 8.64 -4.02 16.34
CA ALA A 155 9.36 -4.54 15.17
C ALA A 155 8.50 -5.24 14.10
N TRP A 156 7.19 -5.42 14.34
CA TRP A 156 6.21 -5.95 13.39
C TRP A 156 5.53 -4.88 12.54
N PHE A 157 5.59 -3.60 12.93
CA PHE A 157 5.34 -2.47 12.03
C PHE A 157 6.41 -2.49 10.93
N GLY A 158 6.03 -2.26 9.68
CA GLY A 158 6.92 -2.43 8.53
C GLY A 158 6.94 -3.87 8.02
N ALA A 159 7.46 -4.85 8.77
CA ALA A 159 7.66 -6.21 8.25
C ALA A 159 6.37 -6.92 7.78
N GLY A 160 5.26 -6.76 8.53
CA GLY A 160 3.95 -7.29 8.12
C GLY A 160 3.40 -6.60 6.88
N GLU A 161 3.60 -5.28 6.78
CA GLU A 161 3.14 -4.49 5.64
C GLU A 161 3.97 -4.77 4.38
N THR A 162 5.30 -4.85 4.52
CA THR A 162 6.24 -5.29 3.48
C THR A 162 5.88 -6.67 2.94
N THR A 163 5.50 -7.61 3.83
CA THR A 163 5.05 -8.94 3.41
C THR A 163 3.80 -8.86 2.54
N LEU A 164 2.79 -8.08 2.96
CA LEU A 164 1.58 -7.86 2.16
C LEU A 164 1.89 -7.20 0.81
N GLN A 165 2.82 -6.24 0.77
CA GLN A 165 3.25 -5.58 -0.47
C GLN A 165 3.93 -6.55 -1.42
N ILE A 166 4.83 -7.42 -0.92
CA ILE A 166 5.48 -8.46 -1.72
C ILE A 166 4.45 -9.46 -2.26
N VAL A 167 3.56 -9.95 -1.40
CA VAL A 167 2.49 -10.89 -1.80
C VAL A 167 1.60 -10.25 -2.87
N PHE A 168 1.22 -8.98 -2.68
CA PHE A 168 0.46 -8.24 -3.68
C PHE A 168 1.18 -8.18 -5.03
N ILE A 169 2.46 -7.79 -5.06
CA ILE A 169 3.25 -7.69 -6.29
C ILE A 169 3.28 -9.05 -7.01
N VAL A 170 3.55 -10.13 -6.28
CA VAL A 170 3.62 -11.49 -6.84
C VAL A 170 2.26 -11.90 -7.42
N VAL A 171 1.18 -11.73 -6.66
CA VAL A 171 -0.17 -12.14 -7.07
C VAL A 171 -0.68 -11.30 -8.24
N ALA A 172 -0.43 -9.99 -8.25
CA ALA A 172 -0.78 -9.10 -9.34
C ALA A 172 0.01 -9.43 -10.62
N ALA A 173 1.32 -9.71 -10.50
CA ALA A 173 2.14 -10.14 -11.63
C ALA A 173 1.66 -11.47 -12.23
N LEU A 174 1.30 -12.45 -11.39
CA LEU A 174 0.72 -13.71 -11.83
C LEU A 174 -0.64 -13.51 -12.52
N ALA A 175 -1.50 -12.64 -11.97
CA ALA A 175 -2.77 -12.30 -12.58
C ALA A 175 -2.58 -11.72 -14.00
N LEU A 176 -1.73 -10.71 -14.14
CA LEU A 176 -1.45 -10.08 -15.43
C LEU A 176 -0.80 -11.08 -16.40
N TRP A 177 0.18 -11.86 -15.95
CA TRP A 177 0.82 -12.85 -16.82
C TRP A 177 -0.17 -13.85 -17.39
N LEU A 178 -1.08 -14.38 -16.57
CA LEU A 178 -2.11 -15.32 -17.01
C LEU A 178 -3.14 -14.66 -17.92
N LEU A 179 -3.63 -13.48 -17.56
CA LEU A 179 -4.63 -12.76 -18.34
C LEU A 179 -4.09 -12.28 -19.69
N TYR A 180 -2.79 -12.04 -19.82
CA TYR A 180 -2.15 -11.56 -21.05
C TYR A 180 -1.46 -12.64 -21.88
N ARG A 181 -1.65 -13.93 -21.53
CA ARG A 181 -1.21 -15.02 -22.40
C ARG A 181 -1.89 -14.93 -23.78
N PRO A 182 -1.15 -15.19 -24.89
CA PRO A 182 -1.70 -15.10 -26.25
C PRO A 182 -2.98 -15.92 -26.47
N GLY A 183 -3.08 -17.10 -25.83
CA GLY A 183 -4.25 -17.98 -25.91
C GLY A 183 -5.53 -17.39 -25.32
N VAL A 184 -5.44 -16.56 -24.27
CA VAL A 184 -6.61 -15.91 -23.64
C VAL A 184 -7.16 -14.79 -24.53
N GLY A 185 -6.28 -14.06 -25.21
CA GLY A 185 -6.69 -13.02 -26.17
C GLY A 185 -7.43 -13.57 -27.39
N ALA A 186 -7.08 -14.77 -27.86
CA ALA A 186 -7.75 -15.42 -28.97
C ALA A 186 -9.12 -15.99 -28.59
N TYR A 187 -9.28 -16.48 -27.34
CA TYR A 187 -10.54 -16.99 -26.81
C TYR A 187 -11.60 -15.89 -26.71
N LEU A 188 -11.28 -14.77 -26.07
CA LEU A 188 -12.24 -13.67 -25.86
C LEU A 188 -12.71 -13.02 -27.17
N LYS A 189 -11.82 -12.90 -28.18
CA LYS A 189 -12.22 -12.38 -29.52
C LYS A 189 -13.19 -13.31 -30.27
N ARG A 190 -13.24 -14.59 -29.90
CA ARG A 190 -14.12 -15.57 -30.53
C ARG A 190 -15.53 -15.54 -29.92
N ASP A 191 -15.65 -15.17 -28.66
CA ASP A 191 -16.94 -15.02 -27.96
C ASP A 191 -17.66 -13.70 -28.31
N ASP A 192 -16.94 -12.70 -28.84
CA ASP A 192 -17.49 -11.42 -29.34
C ASP A 192 -18.02 -11.49 -30.80
N GLN A 193 -17.93 -12.65 -31.47
CA GLN A 193 -18.41 -12.91 -32.84
C GLN A 193 -19.67 -13.78 -32.83
#